data_AF-A0A2V6KCL9-F1
#
_entry.id   AF-A0A2V6KCL9-F1
#
_cell.length_a   1.000
_cell.length_b   1.000
_cell.length_c   1.000
_cell.angle_alpha   90.00
_cell.angle_beta   90.00
_cell.angle_gamma   90.00
#
_symmetry.space_group_name_H-M   'P 1'
#
loop_
_entity.id
_entity.type
_entity.pdbx_description
1 polymer ?
#
loop_
_entity_poly.entity_id
_entity_poly.type
_entity_poly.pdbx_seq_one_letter_code
_entity_poly.pdbx_strand_id
1 'polypeptide(L)'
;MGEKLKISTSQTETIEADVSSAHSQGAAKAPLSSTARSNEERKSAPADSPSGELKTDLALDLNELQESSAEELETLARDLDVYLHPARSRHQQILDIIRAALASGSTVTAEGFLDQVGDSFAMLRWPRLNFLPVPEDVCVARSLIEQHHLRPGQKVAGTVQLPGQRGKFLSL
;
A
#
# COMPACT_ATOMS: atom_id res chain seq x y z
N MET A 1 52.99 14.08 15.74
CA MET A 1 52.49 15.37 15.22
C MET A 1 51.44 15.02 14.16
N GLY A 2 50.15 15.32 14.24
CA GLY A 2 49.41 16.31 15.01
C GLY A 2 48.40 16.95 14.04
N GLU A 3 47.09 16.84 14.37
CA GLU A 3 45.98 17.68 13.88
C GLU A 3 45.51 17.49 12.42
N LYS A 4 44.22 17.58 12.07
CA LYS A 4 42.99 17.87 12.82
C LYS A 4 41.76 17.44 12.01
N LEU A 5 40.77 16.92 12.74
CA LEU A 5 39.35 16.91 12.37
C LEU A 5 38.86 18.32 12.01
N LYS A 6 37.95 18.41 11.04
CA LYS A 6 36.95 19.49 10.95
C LYS A 6 35.60 18.89 10.61
N ILE A 7 34.83 18.63 11.67
CA ILE A 7 33.40 18.33 11.63
C ILE A 7 32.71 19.70 11.56
N SER A 8 31.93 19.94 10.52
CA SER A 8 31.16 21.18 10.36
C SER A 8 29.75 20.97 10.88
N THR A 9 29.53 21.39 12.13
CA THR A 9 28.23 21.59 12.76
C THR A 9 27.70 22.98 12.44
N SER A 10 26.47 23.09 11.93
CA SER A 10 25.53 24.22 12.07
C SER A 10 24.21 23.79 11.41
N GLN A 11 23.01 24.13 11.85
CA GLN A 11 22.47 24.77 13.05
C GLN A 11 20.96 24.47 13.00
N THR A 12 20.37 24.34 14.18
CA THR A 12 18.93 24.31 14.47
C THR A 12 18.25 25.63 14.10
N GLU A 13 17.04 25.56 13.52
CA GLU A 13 16.10 26.67 13.61
C GLU A 13 14.68 26.13 13.86
N THR A 14 14.18 26.48 15.04
CA THR A 14 12.81 26.32 15.54
C THR A 14 12.03 27.57 15.15
N ILE A 15 10.81 27.42 14.61
CA ILE A 15 9.83 28.52 14.62
C ILE A 15 8.44 27.93 14.88
N GLU A 16 7.95 28.15 16.10
CA GLU A 16 6.54 28.10 16.47
C GLU A 16 5.81 29.30 15.86
N ALA A 17 4.56 29.10 15.42
CA ALA A 17 3.62 30.20 15.21
C ALA A 17 2.19 29.74 15.53
N ASP A 18 1.78 30.14 16.73
CA ASP A 18 0.42 30.33 17.20
C ASP A 18 -0.38 31.25 16.26
N VAL A 19 -1.57 30.80 15.82
CA VAL A 19 -2.63 31.71 15.36
C VAL A 19 -4.00 31.21 15.87
N SER A 20 -4.45 31.95 16.88
CA SER A 20 -5.82 32.18 17.33
C SER A 20 -6.89 32.21 16.23
N SER A 21 -8.07 31.63 16.47
CA SER A 21 -9.34 32.39 16.43
C SER A 21 -10.53 31.57 16.94
N ALA A 22 -11.22 32.15 17.93
CA ALA A 22 -12.53 31.77 18.43
C ALA A 22 -13.67 32.33 17.57
N HIS A 23 -14.80 31.61 17.51
CA HIS A 23 -16.21 32.02 17.32
C HIS A 23 -17.01 30.71 17.12
N SER A 24 -18.21 30.43 17.61
CA SER A 24 -19.15 31.08 18.54
C SER A 24 -20.35 30.11 18.70
N GLN A 25 -20.76 29.85 19.94
CA GLN A 25 -22.15 29.70 20.45
C GLN A 25 -23.18 28.71 19.85
N GLY A 26 -23.94 28.09 20.76
CA GLY A 26 -25.35 27.71 20.57
C GLY A 26 -25.68 26.24 20.87
N ALA A 27 -25.87 25.83 22.13
CA ALA A 27 -27.16 25.81 22.85
C ALA A 27 -28.17 24.72 22.41
N ALA A 28 -28.14 23.61 23.18
CA ALA A 28 -29.26 22.80 23.71
C ALA A 28 -30.62 22.72 22.96
N LYS A 29 -31.05 21.49 22.64
CA LYS A 29 -32.16 20.77 23.34
C LYS A 29 -32.59 19.51 22.57
N ALA A 30 -32.59 18.37 23.26
CA ALA A 30 -33.46 17.24 22.96
C ALA A 30 -34.93 17.60 23.32
N PRO A 31 -35.93 16.90 22.76
CA PRO A 31 -36.41 15.72 23.47
C PRO A 31 -36.88 14.55 22.58
N LEU A 32 -37.14 13.46 23.30
CA LEU A 32 -37.56 12.10 22.97
C LEU A 32 -39.00 11.98 22.44
N SER A 33 -39.35 10.74 22.03
CA SER A 33 -40.68 10.10 21.92
C SER A 33 -41.15 9.92 20.47
N SER A 34 -41.68 8.80 19.96
CA SER A 34 -41.93 7.44 20.47
C SER A 34 -42.67 6.66 19.36
N THR A 35 -42.51 5.34 19.35
CA THR A 35 -43.56 4.35 19.02
C THR A 35 -43.90 4.06 17.54
N ALA A 36 -43.63 2.78 17.22
CA ALA A 36 -44.35 1.86 16.34
C ALA A 36 -44.55 2.20 14.86
N ARG A 37 -43.84 1.45 14.01
CA ARG A 37 -44.34 1.09 12.68
C ARG A 37 -44.19 -0.42 12.48
N SER A 38 -45.30 -1.13 12.61
CA SER A 38 -45.53 -2.40 11.94
C SER A 38 -46.51 -2.12 10.82
N ASN A 39 -46.10 -2.31 9.56
CA ASN A 39 -46.87 -3.08 8.57
C ASN A 39 -46.07 -3.27 7.27
N GLU A 40 -46.05 -4.53 6.83
CA GLU A 40 -46.01 -5.09 5.47
C GLU A 40 -45.81 -4.15 4.26
N GLU A 41 -44.93 -4.54 3.34
CA GLU A 41 -45.31 -5.12 2.02
C GLU A 41 -44.34 -4.76 0.85
N ARG A 42 -43.74 -5.81 0.28
CA ARG A 42 -43.35 -6.03 -1.13
C ARG A 42 -42.36 -5.11 -1.88
N LYS A 43 -41.30 -5.79 -2.34
CA LYS A 43 -40.77 -5.81 -3.71
C LYS A 43 -39.98 -4.59 -4.17
N SER A 44 -38.66 -4.72 -4.10
CA SER A 44 -37.76 -4.24 -5.13
C SER A 44 -36.46 -5.05 -5.08
N ALA A 45 -36.10 -5.63 -6.22
CA ALA A 45 -34.84 -6.31 -6.46
C ALA A 45 -33.65 -5.40 -6.14
N PRO A 46 -32.45 -5.99 -6.02
CA PRO A 46 -31.41 -5.46 -6.91
C PRO A 46 -30.62 -6.57 -7.63
N ALA A 47 -30.40 -6.31 -8.92
CA ALA A 47 -29.16 -6.52 -9.67
C ALA A 47 -28.34 -7.77 -9.25
N ASP A 48 -28.46 -8.90 -9.93
CA ASP A 48 -27.83 -9.15 -11.25
C ASP A 48 -26.67 -8.18 -11.56
N SER A 49 -25.58 -8.34 -10.82
CA SER A 49 -24.25 -8.10 -11.37
C SER A 49 -23.60 -9.47 -11.56
N PRO A 50 -23.56 -10.01 -12.78
CA PRO A 50 -22.55 -10.99 -13.11
C PRO A 50 -21.21 -10.24 -13.14
N SER A 51 -20.51 -10.18 -12.01
CA SER A 51 -19.03 -10.13 -12.08
C SER A 51 -18.64 -11.47 -12.70
N GLY A 52 -18.54 -11.59 -14.01
CA GLY A 52 -17.80 -10.70 -14.90
C GLY A 52 -16.48 -11.41 -15.11
N GLU A 53 -16.48 -12.28 -16.11
CA GLU A 53 -15.37 -13.05 -16.66
C GLU A 53 -14.18 -13.32 -15.72
N LEU A 54 -14.07 -14.56 -15.24
CA LEU A 54 -12.77 -15.18 -14.97
C LEU A 54 -12.05 -15.33 -16.32
N LYS A 55 -11.46 -14.23 -16.80
CA LYS A 55 -10.26 -14.36 -17.62
C LYS A 55 -9.29 -15.11 -16.74
N THR A 56 -8.78 -16.22 -17.24
CA THR A 56 -7.65 -16.94 -16.67
C THR A 56 -6.42 -16.03 -16.84
N ASP A 57 -6.44 -14.90 -16.14
CA ASP A 57 -5.35 -13.96 -16.07
C ASP A 57 -4.34 -14.54 -15.09
N LEU A 58 -3.10 -14.63 -15.53
CA LEU A 58 -1.98 -15.14 -14.76
C LEU A 58 -1.97 -14.38 -13.41
N ALA A 59 -2.27 -15.08 -12.32
CA ALA A 59 -2.28 -14.52 -10.98
C ALA A 59 -0.93 -14.83 -10.32
N LEU A 60 -0.19 -13.78 -9.97
CA LEU A 60 1.10 -13.89 -9.30
C LEU A 60 0.97 -13.41 -7.86
N ASP A 61 1.71 -14.03 -6.95
CA ASP A 61 1.80 -13.58 -5.56
C ASP A 61 3.21 -13.09 -5.23
N LEU A 62 3.32 -11.86 -4.76
CA LEU A 62 4.59 -11.21 -4.42
C LEU A 62 5.34 -11.98 -3.33
N ASN A 63 4.63 -12.51 -2.33
CA ASN A 63 5.27 -13.25 -1.24
C ASN A 63 5.87 -14.57 -1.76
N GLU A 64 5.19 -15.24 -2.69
CA GLU A 64 5.75 -16.43 -3.36
C GLU A 64 7.00 -16.07 -4.17
N LEU A 65 6.98 -14.96 -4.94
CA LEU A 65 8.15 -14.50 -5.69
C LEU A 65 9.36 -14.20 -4.79
N GLN A 66 9.12 -13.70 -3.57
CA GLN A 66 10.18 -13.49 -2.59
C GLN A 66 10.85 -14.80 -2.13
N GLU A 67 10.11 -15.91 -2.16
CA GLU A 67 10.58 -17.24 -1.75
C GLU A 67 11.16 -18.07 -2.91
N SER A 68 10.78 -17.76 -4.15
CA SER A 68 11.23 -18.49 -5.35
C SER A 68 12.75 -18.51 -5.51
N SER A 69 13.28 -19.57 -6.12
CA SER A 69 14.69 -19.66 -6.50
C SER A 69 15.07 -18.65 -7.58
N ALA A 70 16.38 -18.37 -7.73
CA ALA A 70 16.84 -17.50 -8.82
C ALA A 70 16.49 -18.08 -10.21
N GLU A 71 16.52 -19.41 -10.36
CA GLU A 71 16.17 -20.11 -11.60
C GLU A 71 14.69 -19.93 -11.97
N GLU A 72 13.79 -19.94 -10.98
CA GLU A 72 12.36 -19.67 -11.17
C GLU A 72 12.12 -18.21 -11.57
N LEU A 73 12.79 -17.26 -10.92
CA LEU A 73 12.70 -15.84 -11.28
C LEU A 73 13.20 -15.57 -12.70
N GLU A 74 14.29 -16.22 -13.12
CA GLU A 74 14.77 -16.14 -14.50
C GLU A 74 13.78 -16.75 -15.49
N THR A 75 13.13 -17.84 -15.12
CA THR A 75 12.12 -18.49 -15.97
C THR A 75 10.89 -17.60 -16.14
N LEU A 76 10.40 -17.00 -15.05
CA LEU A 76 9.31 -16.01 -15.09
C LEU A 76 9.69 -14.77 -15.91
N ALA A 77 10.92 -14.27 -15.76
CA ALA A 77 11.37 -13.13 -16.53
C ALA A 77 11.43 -13.43 -18.04
N ARG A 78 11.84 -14.65 -18.44
CA ARG A 78 11.80 -15.07 -19.85
C ARG A 78 10.37 -15.17 -20.39
N ASP A 79 9.43 -15.67 -19.59
CA ASP A 79 8.00 -15.75 -19.97
C ASP A 79 7.39 -14.37 -20.19
N LEU A 80 7.78 -13.39 -19.36
CA LEU A 80 7.35 -12.00 -19.45
C LEU A 80 8.18 -11.13 -20.41
N ASP A 81 9.13 -11.72 -21.16
CA ASP A 81 10.07 -11.03 -22.06
C ASP A 81 10.87 -9.88 -21.39
N VAL A 82 11.27 -10.10 -20.13
CA VAL A 82 12.06 -9.16 -19.31
C VAL A 82 13.50 -9.62 -19.20
N TYR A 83 14.43 -8.72 -19.51
CA TYR A 83 15.85 -8.95 -19.27
C TYR A 83 16.24 -8.59 -17.83
N LEU A 84 16.56 -9.59 -17.01
CA LEU A 84 17.12 -9.39 -15.67
C LEU A 84 18.61 -9.06 -15.76
N HIS A 85 19.01 -7.88 -15.29
CA HIS A 85 20.42 -7.53 -15.26
C HIS A 85 21.11 -8.20 -14.05
N PRO A 86 22.19 -8.99 -14.26
CA PRO A 86 22.89 -9.67 -13.16
C PRO A 86 23.58 -8.75 -12.14
N ALA A 87 23.77 -7.46 -12.46
CA ALA A 87 24.33 -6.48 -11.53
C ALA A 87 23.29 -5.92 -10.54
N ARG A 88 22.00 -6.19 -10.75
CA ARG A 88 20.93 -5.76 -9.85
C ARG A 88 20.78 -6.74 -8.69
N SER A 89 20.32 -6.23 -7.55
CA SER A 89 19.96 -7.09 -6.42
C SER A 89 18.73 -7.94 -6.76
N ARG A 90 18.59 -9.07 -6.07
CA ARG A 90 17.41 -9.96 -6.19
C ARG A 90 16.09 -9.19 -6.04
N HIS A 91 15.96 -8.33 -5.04
CA HIS A 91 14.74 -7.53 -4.84
C HIS A 91 14.46 -6.56 -6.00
N GLN A 92 15.50 -6.03 -6.64
CA GLN A 92 15.30 -5.17 -7.81
C GLN A 92 14.85 -5.99 -9.02
N GLN A 93 15.35 -7.22 -9.19
CA GLN A 93 14.89 -8.14 -10.23
C GLN A 93 13.43 -8.54 -10.02
N ILE A 94 13.03 -8.84 -8.77
CA ILE A 94 11.63 -9.12 -8.42
C ILE A 94 10.74 -7.91 -8.73
N LEU A 95 11.17 -6.70 -8.37
CA LEU A 95 10.44 -5.48 -8.74
C LEU A 95 10.27 -5.35 -10.27
N ASP A 96 11.31 -5.63 -11.05
CA ASP A 96 11.25 -5.54 -12.51
C ASP A 96 10.27 -6.57 -13.10
N ILE A 97 10.25 -7.80 -12.56
CA ILE A 97 9.30 -8.87 -12.92
C ILE A 97 7.86 -8.44 -12.60
N ILE A 98 7.60 -7.96 -11.38
CA ILE A 98 6.25 -7.52 -10.95
C ILE A 98 5.74 -6.40 -11.86
N ARG A 99 6.61 -5.44 -12.20
CA ARG A 99 6.22 -4.32 -13.08
C ARG A 99 5.88 -4.80 -14.48
N ALA A 100 6.60 -5.78 -15.01
CA ALA A 100 6.29 -6.36 -16.30
C ALA A 100 5.01 -7.19 -16.29
N ALA A 101 4.79 -8.00 -15.24
CA ALA A 101 3.55 -8.76 -15.05
C ALA A 101 2.32 -7.82 -14.99
N LEU A 102 2.41 -6.74 -14.20
CA LEU A 102 1.32 -5.76 -14.16
C LEU A 102 1.13 -5.03 -15.49
N ALA A 103 2.19 -4.82 -16.26
CA ALA A 103 2.11 -4.18 -17.58
C ALA A 103 1.54 -5.11 -18.66
N SER A 104 1.73 -6.43 -18.54
CA SER A 104 1.14 -7.44 -19.43
C SER A 104 -0.34 -7.73 -19.14
N GLY A 105 -0.87 -7.22 -18.02
CA GLY A 105 -2.25 -7.39 -17.58
C GLY A 105 -2.43 -8.42 -16.48
N SER A 106 -1.37 -9.12 -16.07
CA SER A 106 -1.40 -10.09 -14.99
C SER A 106 -1.76 -9.43 -13.66
N THR A 107 -2.50 -10.16 -12.83
CA THR A 107 -2.89 -9.68 -11.50
C THR A 107 -1.82 -10.09 -10.50
N VAL A 108 -1.28 -9.14 -9.75
CA VAL A 108 -0.31 -9.43 -8.68
C VAL A 108 -0.94 -9.17 -7.32
N THR A 109 -0.87 -10.12 -6.40
CA THR A 109 -1.26 -9.96 -5.00
C THR A 109 -0.06 -9.78 -4.11
N ALA A 110 -0.24 -9.05 -3.01
CA ALA A 110 0.77 -8.93 -1.96
C ALA A 110 0.11 -8.99 -0.59
N GLU A 111 0.79 -9.64 0.35
CA GLU A 111 0.34 -9.75 1.73
C GLU A 111 1.48 -9.35 2.68
N GLY A 112 1.24 -8.37 3.54
CA GLY A 112 2.27 -7.89 4.46
C GLY A 112 1.70 -7.29 5.73
N PHE A 113 2.60 -6.78 6.56
CA PHE A 113 2.25 -6.03 7.76
C PHE A 113 2.35 -4.54 7.48
N LEU A 114 1.36 -3.79 7.91
CA LEU A 114 1.31 -2.35 7.75
C LEU A 114 2.38 -1.68 8.64
N ASP A 115 3.28 -0.93 8.03
CA ASP A 115 4.29 -0.12 8.69
C ASP A 115 4.06 1.36 8.35
N GLN A 116 4.01 2.20 9.37
CA GLN A 116 3.70 3.61 9.17
C GLN A 116 4.97 4.40 8.85
N VAL A 117 5.12 4.78 7.58
CA VAL A 117 6.26 5.55 7.09
C VAL A 117 5.85 7.04 7.07
N GLY A 118 5.82 7.63 8.25
CA GLY A 118 5.42 9.04 8.45
C GLY A 118 3.91 9.26 8.50
N ASP A 119 3.49 10.53 8.39
CA ASP A 119 2.10 10.92 8.68
C ASP A 119 1.10 10.64 7.55
N SER A 120 1.57 10.44 6.31
CA SER A 120 0.70 10.49 5.12
C SER A 120 0.49 9.16 4.39
N PHE A 121 1.37 8.19 4.58
CA PHE A 121 1.30 6.89 3.91
C PHE A 121 1.88 5.80 4.78
N ALA A 122 1.52 4.57 4.46
CA ALA A 122 2.10 3.38 5.08
C ALA A 122 2.69 2.48 4.01
N MET A 123 3.59 1.59 4.41
CA MET A 123 4.21 0.59 3.55
C MET A 123 3.87 -0.80 4.07
N LEU A 124 3.68 -1.75 3.17
CA LEU A 124 3.68 -3.16 3.52
C LEU A 124 5.11 -3.62 3.74
N ARG A 125 5.31 -4.33 4.85
CA ARG A 125 6.58 -4.94 5.25
C ARG A 125 6.40 -6.43 5.45
N TRP A 126 7.47 -7.18 5.19
CA TRP A 126 7.47 -8.63 5.37
C TRP A 126 8.36 -9.05 6.54
N PRO A 127 7.86 -9.91 7.45
CA PRO A 127 8.66 -10.43 8.56
C PRO A 127 9.84 -11.28 8.08
N ARG A 128 9.70 -11.96 6.93
CA ARG A 128 10.78 -12.73 6.29
C ARG A 128 11.98 -11.87 5.89
N LEU A 129 11.73 -10.60 5.59
CA LEU A 129 12.75 -9.61 5.24
C LEU A 129 13.16 -8.77 6.46
N ASN A 130 12.84 -9.22 7.68
CA ASN A 130 13.08 -8.51 8.93
C ASN A 130 12.52 -7.07 8.95
N PHE A 131 11.42 -6.83 8.24
CA PHE A 131 10.81 -5.50 8.07
C PHE A 131 11.77 -4.45 7.47
N LEU A 132 12.82 -4.89 6.77
CA LEU A 132 13.77 -3.98 6.13
C LEU A 132 13.17 -3.34 4.87
N PRO A 133 13.58 -2.10 4.53
CA PRO A 133 13.19 -1.45 3.30
C PRO A 133 13.76 -2.14 2.07
N VAL A 134 12.86 -2.52 1.16
CA VAL A 134 13.16 -3.20 -0.09
C VAL A 134 12.52 -2.46 -1.28
N PRO A 135 13.12 -2.54 -2.48
CA PRO A 135 12.57 -1.84 -3.64
C PRO A 135 11.17 -2.32 -4.05
N GLU A 136 10.82 -3.55 -3.71
CA GLU A 136 9.50 -4.18 -3.97
C GLU A 136 8.44 -3.86 -2.90
N ASP A 137 8.74 -2.97 -1.94
CA ASP A 137 7.76 -2.52 -0.95
C ASP A 137 6.52 -1.91 -1.62
N VAL A 138 5.35 -2.23 -1.05
CA VAL A 138 4.06 -1.76 -1.57
C VAL A 138 3.53 -0.66 -0.66
N CYS A 139 3.22 0.49 -1.24
CA CYS A 139 2.60 1.62 -0.58
C CYS A 139 1.11 1.37 -0.36
N VAL A 140 0.60 1.67 0.83
CA VAL A 140 -0.83 1.62 1.13
C VAL A 140 -1.37 3.05 1.10
N ALA A 141 -2.32 3.29 0.20
CA ALA A 141 -2.96 4.59 0.07
C ALA A 141 -3.69 4.98 1.36
N ARG A 142 -3.62 6.28 1.71
CA ARG A 142 -4.29 6.83 2.90
C ARG A 142 -5.79 6.51 2.92
N SER A 143 -6.45 6.56 1.76
CA SER A 143 -7.87 6.22 1.64
C SER A 143 -8.19 4.81 2.12
N LEU A 144 -7.33 3.82 1.83
CA LEU A 144 -7.50 2.44 2.31
C LEU A 144 -7.32 2.34 3.83
N ILE A 145 -6.33 3.05 4.37
CA ILE A 145 -6.07 3.10 5.82
C ILE A 145 -7.28 3.68 6.56
N GLU A 146 -7.83 4.78 6.05
CA GLU A 146 -8.99 5.45 6.66
C GLU A 146 -10.28 4.62 6.49
N GLN A 147 -10.54 4.09 5.30
CA GLN A 147 -11.74 3.32 4.99
C GLN A 147 -11.82 2.01 5.80
N HIS A 148 -10.69 1.33 5.99
CA HIS A 148 -10.63 0.06 6.72
C HIS A 148 -10.17 0.22 8.17
N HIS A 149 -9.99 1.44 8.66
CA HIS A 149 -9.49 1.75 10.00
C HIS A 149 -8.22 0.96 10.37
N LEU A 150 -7.31 0.84 9.40
CA LEU A 150 -6.08 0.06 9.56
C LEU A 150 -5.15 0.72 10.57
N ARG A 151 -4.38 -0.11 11.27
CA ARG A 151 -3.42 0.31 12.29
C ARG A 151 -2.07 -0.34 11.99
N PRO A 152 -0.95 0.33 12.33
CA PRO A 152 0.37 -0.26 12.19
C PRO A 152 0.45 -1.62 12.88
N GLY A 153 1.14 -2.58 12.26
CA GLY A 153 1.25 -3.96 12.72
C GLY A 153 0.07 -4.86 12.34
N GLN A 154 -0.96 -4.36 11.67
CA GLN A 154 -2.01 -5.22 11.11
C GLN A 154 -1.53 -5.89 9.81
N LYS A 155 -1.95 -7.14 9.62
CA LYS A 155 -1.73 -7.88 8.39
C LYS A 155 -2.76 -7.46 7.35
N VAL A 156 -2.30 -7.10 6.16
CA VAL A 156 -3.12 -6.60 5.04
C VAL A 156 -2.72 -7.37 3.78
N ALA A 157 -3.72 -7.78 3.02
CA ALA A 157 -3.54 -8.38 1.71
C ALA A 157 -4.31 -7.55 0.68
N GLY A 158 -3.77 -7.42 -0.53
CA GLY A 158 -4.42 -6.69 -1.60
C GLY A 158 -3.78 -6.93 -2.96
N THR A 159 -4.45 -6.44 -3.99
CA THR A 159 -3.94 -6.43 -5.36
C THR A 159 -3.01 -5.26 -5.56
N VAL A 160 -1.83 -5.53 -6.09
CA VAL A 160 -0.79 -4.54 -6.37
C VAL A 160 -1.08 -3.84 -7.69
N GLN A 161 -0.83 -2.53 -7.70
CA GLN A 161 -0.96 -1.68 -8.87
C GLN A 161 0.37 -0.98 -9.18
N LEU A 162 0.57 -0.68 -10.47
CA LEU A 162 1.71 0.11 -10.91
C LEU A 162 1.62 1.54 -10.36
N PRO A 163 2.77 2.17 -10.05
CA PRO A 163 2.77 3.57 -9.69
C PRO A 163 2.14 4.44 -10.78
N GLY A 164 1.31 5.39 -10.37
CA GLY A 164 0.87 6.47 -11.26
C GLY A 164 2.05 7.33 -11.76
N GLN A 165 1.78 8.28 -12.67
CA GLN A 165 2.77 9.15 -13.33
C GLN A 165 3.86 9.78 -12.44
N ARG A 166 3.56 10.05 -11.16
CA ARG A 166 4.51 10.66 -10.20
C ARG A 166 4.95 9.72 -9.08
N GLY A 167 4.42 8.50 -9.04
CA GLY A 167 4.74 7.48 -8.04
C GLY A 167 6.04 6.75 -8.36
N LYS A 168 6.74 6.31 -7.32
CA LYS A 168 7.95 5.47 -7.47
C LYS A 168 7.72 4.03 -7.00
N PHE A 169 6.81 3.84 -6.05
CA PHE A 169 6.53 2.56 -5.41
C PHE A 169 5.27 1.93 -5.97
N LEU A 170 5.19 0.61 -5.88
CA LEU A 170 3.95 -0.13 -6.09
C LEU A 170 2.90 0.33 -5.07
N SER A 171 1.62 0.19 -5.38
CA SER A 171 0.55 0.56 -4.44
C SER A 171 -0.57 -0.46 -4.34
N LEU A 172 -1.22 -0.51 -3.18
CA LEU A 172 -2.55 -1.13 -2.99
C LEU A 172 -3.67 -0.12 -3.23
#